data_AF-A0A7J7HQD3-F1
#
_entry.id   AF-A0A7J7HQD3-F1
#
_cell.length_a   1.000
_cell.length_b   1.000
_cell.length_c   1.000
_cell.angle_alpha   90.00
_cell.angle_beta   90.00
_cell.angle_gamma   90.00
#
_symmetry.space_group_name_H-M   'P 1'
#
loop_
_entity.id
_entity.type
_entity.pdbx_description
1 polymer ?
#
loop_
_entity_poly.entity_id
_entity_poly.type
_entity_poly.pdbx_seq_one_letter_code
_entity_poly.pdbx_strand_id
1 'polypeptide(L)'
;MHQGPKQFVMVNYFPSRYDSVRHAETFPIPPTICTGKRDKCVIEKENNFKQPGERHRSFAPDRQERFISQWVEALSDPRVTYEIRINKSNAFCVAWAQADKSLGQKLASRLNMRPSI
;
A
#
# COMPACT_ATOMS: atom_id res chain seq x y z
N MET A 1 64.26 19.63 4.99
CA MET A 1 63.00 20.26 5.45
C MET A 1 61.86 19.32 5.07
N HIS A 2 61.37 18.52 6.01
CA HIS A 2 60.28 17.57 5.79
C HIS A 2 58.95 18.34 5.75
N GLN A 3 58.25 18.35 4.61
CA GLN A 3 56.85 18.77 4.58
C GLN A 3 56.04 17.67 5.27
N GLY A 4 55.45 17.99 6.42
CA GLY A 4 54.53 17.10 7.13
C GLY A 4 53.30 16.76 6.26
N PRO A 5 52.58 15.66 6.56
CA PRO A 5 51.43 15.24 5.79
C PRO A 5 50.38 16.36 5.75
N LYS A 6 49.87 16.68 4.55
CA LYS A 6 48.71 17.56 4.38
C LYS A 6 47.55 16.97 5.17
N GLN A 7 47.17 17.62 6.26
CA GLN A 7 45.91 17.33 6.92
C GLN A 7 44.78 17.62 5.92
N PHE A 8 44.10 16.58 5.44
CA PHE A 8 42.89 16.78 4.63
C PHE A 8 41.86 17.46 5.54
N VAL A 9 41.64 18.76 5.32
CA VAL A 9 40.54 19.48 5.97
C VAL A 9 39.25 18.94 5.36
N MET A 10 38.59 18.06 6.09
CA MET A 10 37.31 17.50 5.68
C MET A 10 36.24 18.58 5.83
N VAL A 11 35.73 19.08 4.71
CA VAL A 11 34.63 20.05 4.69
C VAL A 11 33.32 19.27 4.57
N ASN A 12 32.57 19.15 5.67
CA ASN A 12 31.29 18.44 5.74
C ASN A 12 30.07 19.39 5.83
N TYR A 13 30.21 20.61 5.31
CA TYR A 13 29.16 21.62 5.35
C TYR A 13 29.17 22.46 4.06
N PHE A 14 28.00 22.99 3.70
CA PHE A 14 27.81 23.86 2.54
C PHE A 14 26.92 25.06 2.92
N PRO A 15 27.24 26.30 2.47
CA PRO A 15 28.40 26.68 1.67
C PRO A 15 29.70 26.76 2.49
N SER A 16 30.84 26.49 1.86
CA SER A 16 32.17 26.57 2.48
C SER A 16 33.08 27.54 1.71
N ARG A 17 33.98 28.21 2.43
CA ARG A 17 35.03 29.05 1.81
C ARG A 17 36.24 28.22 1.34
N TYR A 18 36.34 26.98 1.81
CA TYR A 18 37.47 26.09 1.55
C TYR A 18 37.17 25.03 0.49
N ASP A 19 35.89 24.83 0.16
CA ASP A 19 35.43 23.94 -0.90
C ASP A 19 34.75 24.75 -2.01
N SER A 20 35.05 24.41 -3.26
CA SER A 20 34.57 25.08 -4.48
C SER A 20 33.23 24.54 -5.00
N VAL A 21 32.68 23.50 -4.35
CA VAL A 21 31.33 23.00 -4.62
C VAL A 21 30.33 24.18 -4.62
N ARG A 22 29.37 24.13 -5.53
CA ARG A 22 28.30 25.13 -5.70
C ARG A 22 26.96 24.44 -5.92
N HIS A 23 25.86 25.12 -5.61
CA HIS A 23 24.54 24.65 -6.02
C HIS A 23 24.48 24.48 -7.55
N ALA A 24 23.73 23.49 -8.01
CA ALA A 24 23.41 23.34 -9.42
C ALA A 24 22.59 24.54 -9.92
N GLU A 25 22.63 24.80 -11.23
CA GLU A 25 21.82 25.84 -11.85
C GLU A 25 20.33 25.52 -11.70
N THR A 26 19.51 26.55 -11.49
CA THR A 26 18.06 26.41 -11.35
C THR A 26 17.43 26.21 -12.72
N PHE A 27 16.71 25.10 -12.89
CA PHE A 27 15.80 24.86 -14.00
C PHE A 27 14.36 25.17 -13.56
N PRO A 28 13.47 25.63 -14.45
CA PRO A 28 12.11 25.95 -14.08
C PRO A 28 11.39 24.71 -13.56
N ILE A 29 11.00 24.75 -12.29
CA ILE A 29 10.09 23.79 -11.67
C ILE A 29 8.70 24.41 -11.72
N PRO A 30 7.70 23.78 -12.37
CA PRO A 30 6.35 24.30 -12.40
C PRO A 30 5.83 24.53 -10.97
N PRO A 31 5.40 25.76 -10.61
CA PRO A 31 4.83 25.98 -9.29
C PRO A 31 3.44 25.32 -9.22
N THR A 32 3.24 24.45 -8.24
CA THR A 32 1.93 23.87 -7.98
C THR A 32 1.09 24.82 -7.12
N ILE A 33 -0.16 25.08 -7.51
CA ILE A 33 -1.10 25.80 -6.66
C ILE A 33 -1.61 24.83 -5.59
N CYS A 34 -1.26 25.07 -4.33
CA CYS A 34 -1.75 24.31 -3.19
C CYS A 34 -2.96 25.01 -2.55
N THR A 35 -4.11 24.35 -2.54
CA THR A 35 -5.33 24.83 -1.87
C THR A 35 -5.72 23.88 -0.74
N GLY A 36 -6.36 24.41 0.30
CA GLY A 36 -6.91 23.61 1.40
C GLY A 36 -6.30 23.95 2.76
N LYS A 37 -6.56 23.09 3.76
CA LYS A 37 -6.05 23.21 5.12
C LYS A 37 -5.10 22.05 5.42
N ARG A 38 -4.17 22.28 6.36
CA ARG A 38 -3.24 21.25 6.81
C ARG A 38 -3.94 20.33 7.81
N ASP A 39 -4.59 19.30 7.29
CA ASP A 39 -5.36 18.35 8.08
C ASP A 39 -4.90 16.91 7.87
N LYS A 40 -5.19 16.04 8.85
CA LYS A 40 -5.11 14.58 8.69
C LYS A 40 -6.52 14.08 8.37
N CYS A 41 -6.81 13.86 7.09
CA CYS A 41 -8.11 13.36 6.64
C CYS A 41 -7.92 12.26 5.60
N VAL A 42 -8.99 11.51 5.35
CA VAL A 42 -9.04 10.58 4.22
C VAL A 42 -9.44 11.34 2.96
N ILE A 43 -8.98 10.88 1.81
CA ILE A 43 -9.28 11.51 0.51
C ILE A 43 -10.77 11.40 0.18
N GLU A 44 -11.34 12.39 -0.51
CA GLU A 44 -12.79 12.42 -0.77
C GLU A 44 -13.29 11.26 -1.65
N LYS A 45 -12.50 10.87 -2.65
CA LYS A 45 -12.88 9.85 -3.65
C LYS A 45 -12.09 8.56 -3.48
N GLU A 46 -12.17 7.94 -2.29
CA GLU A 46 -11.49 6.67 -2.01
C GLU A 46 -11.87 5.55 -2.98
N ASN A 47 -13.18 5.35 -3.18
CA ASN A 47 -13.74 4.37 -4.13
C ASN A 47 -13.05 2.98 -4.07
N ASN A 48 -12.85 2.47 -2.85
CA ASN A 48 -11.99 1.31 -2.58
C ASN A 48 -12.45 -0.01 -3.23
N PHE A 49 -13.69 -0.13 -3.69
CA PHE A 49 -14.29 -1.41 -4.09
C PHE A 49 -14.61 -1.54 -5.58
N LYS A 50 -14.73 -0.43 -6.31
CA LYS A 50 -15.12 -0.48 -7.74
C LYS A 50 -14.05 -1.15 -8.60
N GLN A 51 -12.81 -0.65 -8.54
CA GLN A 51 -11.73 -1.18 -9.38
C GLN A 51 -11.37 -2.64 -9.03
N PRO A 52 -11.30 -3.06 -7.76
CA PRO A 52 -11.10 -4.47 -7.43
C PRO A 52 -12.20 -5.39 -7.98
N GLY A 53 -13.46 -4.95 -7.92
CA GLY A 53 -14.59 -5.70 -8.47
C GLY A 53 -14.51 -5.86 -9.99
N GLU A 54 -14.23 -4.77 -10.71
CA GLU A 54 -14.00 -4.78 -12.15
C GLU A 54 -12.83 -5.70 -12.52
N ARG A 55 -11.73 -5.64 -11.76
CA ARG A 55 -10.57 -6.49 -11.96
C ARG A 55 -10.90 -7.97 -11.78
N HIS A 56 -11.62 -8.34 -10.71
CA HIS A 56 -12.03 -9.73 -10.49
C HIS A 56 -12.93 -10.25 -11.61
N ARG A 57 -13.90 -9.45 -12.07
CA ARG A 57 -14.79 -9.84 -13.18
C ARG A 57 -14.06 -10.03 -14.51
N SER A 58 -12.93 -9.35 -14.70
CA SER A 58 -12.10 -9.50 -15.92
C SER A 58 -11.24 -10.76 -15.95
N PHE A 59 -11.13 -11.51 -14.85
CA PHE A 59 -10.33 -12.73 -14.80
C PHE A 59 -10.99 -13.88 -15.54
N ALA A 60 -10.18 -14.70 -16.22
CA ALA A 60 -10.60 -16.01 -16.69
C ALA A 60 -11.04 -16.89 -15.51
N PRO A 61 -11.95 -17.86 -15.71
CA PRO A 61 -12.53 -18.65 -14.62
C PRO A 61 -11.50 -19.39 -13.75
N ASP A 62 -10.44 -19.94 -14.36
CA ASP A 62 -9.34 -20.61 -13.67
C ASP A 62 -8.58 -19.65 -12.74
N ARG A 63 -8.39 -18.39 -13.17
CA ARG A 63 -7.73 -17.36 -12.36
C ARG A 63 -8.62 -16.90 -11.22
N GLN A 64 -9.94 -16.75 -11.43
CA GLN A 64 -10.88 -16.46 -10.34
C GLN A 64 -10.83 -17.55 -9.26
N GLU A 65 -10.82 -18.81 -9.70
CA GLU A 65 -10.76 -19.96 -8.80
C GLU A 65 -9.45 -20.00 -8.01
N ARG A 66 -8.30 -19.79 -8.66
CA ARG A 66 -7.01 -19.69 -7.98
C ARG A 66 -6.97 -18.56 -6.96
N PHE A 67 -7.53 -17.40 -7.30
CA PHE A 67 -7.60 -16.25 -6.40
C PHE A 67 -8.42 -16.56 -5.14
N ILE A 68 -9.59 -17.17 -5.31
CA ILE A 68 -10.43 -17.59 -4.18
C ILE A 68 -9.70 -18.61 -3.31
N SER A 69 -9.07 -19.62 -3.91
CA SER A 69 -8.34 -20.65 -3.16
C SER A 69 -7.20 -20.09 -2.32
N GLN A 70 -6.44 -19.11 -2.84
CA GLN A 70 -5.38 -18.45 -2.07
C GLN A 70 -5.90 -17.70 -0.84
N TRP A 71 -7.03 -17.01 -0.97
CA TRP A 71 -7.67 -16.36 0.17
C TRP A 71 -8.17 -17.35 1.20
N VAL A 72 -8.77 -18.46 0.75
CA VAL A 72 -9.24 -19.52 1.66
C VAL A 72 -8.07 -20.14 2.43
N GLU A 73 -6.97 -20.45 1.75
CA GLU A 73 -5.76 -20.99 2.37
C GLU A 73 -5.19 -20.03 3.41
N ALA A 74 -5.01 -18.75 3.05
CA ALA A 74 -4.46 -17.74 3.96
C ALA A 74 -5.34 -17.50 5.20
N LEU A 75 -6.67 -17.50 5.04
CA LEU A 75 -7.61 -17.27 6.14
C LEU A 75 -7.86 -18.52 6.98
N SER A 76 -7.52 -19.69 6.45
CA SER A 76 -7.65 -20.98 7.15
C SER A 76 -6.34 -21.44 7.79
N ASP A 77 -5.25 -20.67 7.67
CA ASP A 77 -3.95 -21.02 8.23
C ASP A 77 -4.05 -21.22 9.76
N PRO A 78 -3.57 -22.34 10.32
CA PRO A 78 -3.65 -22.64 11.76
C PRO A 78 -2.96 -21.63 12.68
N ARG A 79 -2.02 -20.83 12.16
CA ARG A 79 -1.30 -19.78 12.89
C ARG A 79 -2.15 -18.54 13.09
N VAL A 80 -3.26 -18.41 12.35
CA VAL A 80 -4.21 -17.33 12.53
C VAL A 80 -4.96 -17.56 13.84
N THR A 81 -4.87 -16.58 14.75
CA THR A 81 -5.55 -16.67 16.04
C THR A 81 -7.06 -16.80 15.84
N TYR A 82 -7.74 -17.46 16.77
CA TYR A 82 -9.18 -17.69 16.69
C TYR A 82 -9.98 -16.39 16.45
N GLU A 83 -9.60 -15.30 17.13
CA GLU A 83 -10.21 -13.99 16.97
C GLU A 83 -9.96 -13.39 15.58
N ILE A 84 -8.74 -13.53 15.04
CA ILE A 84 -8.43 -13.07 13.68
C ILE A 84 -9.22 -13.91 12.67
N ARG A 85 -9.30 -15.22 12.86
CA ARG A 85 -9.99 -16.14 11.96
C ARG A 85 -11.48 -15.84 11.85
N ILE A 86 -12.15 -15.46 12.94
CA ILE A 86 -13.57 -15.12 12.89
C ILE A 86 -13.77 -13.66 12.47
N ASN A 87 -13.12 -12.71 13.14
CA ASN A 87 -13.40 -11.29 12.94
C ASN A 87 -12.81 -10.76 11.61
N LYS A 88 -11.58 -11.15 11.25
CA LYS A 88 -10.95 -10.66 10.02
C LYS A 88 -11.48 -11.39 8.79
N SER A 89 -11.76 -12.70 8.86
CA SER A 89 -12.36 -13.41 7.71
C SER A 89 -13.73 -12.85 7.35
N ASN A 90 -14.56 -12.50 8.34
CA ASN A 90 -15.83 -11.83 8.08
C ASN A 90 -15.60 -10.45 7.43
N ALA A 91 -14.68 -9.64 7.96
CA ALA A 91 -14.35 -8.34 7.37
C ALA A 91 -13.84 -8.45 5.92
N PHE A 92 -12.99 -9.43 5.61
CA PHE A 92 -12.53 -9.69 4.25
C PHE A 92 -13.68 -10.12 3.33
N CYS A 93 -14.56 -11.02 3.78
CA CYS A 93 -15.71 -11.44 2.98
C CYS A 93 -16.67 -10.28 2.70
N VAL A 94 -16.92 -9.41 3.69
CA VAL A 94 -17.73 -8.20 3.53
C VAL A 94 -17.07 -7.22 2.55
N ALA A 95 -15.76 -6.98 2.67
CA ALA A 95 -15.04 -6.11 1.75
C ALA A 95 -15.04 -6.65 0.31
N TRP A 96 -14.83 -7.95 0.14
CA TRP A 96 -14.88 -8.60 -1.18
C TRP A 96 -16.31 -8.64 -1.75
N ALA A 97 -17.34 -8.78 -0.92
CA ALA A 97 -18.74 -8.69 -1.33
C ALA A 97 -19.13 -7.28 -1.80
N GLN A 98 -18.55 -6.23 -1.21
CA GLN A 98 -18.72 -4.85 -1.67
C GLN A 98 -18.08 -4.63 -3.06
N ALA A 99 -16.98 -5.31 -3.35
CA ALA A 99 -16.35 -5.27 -4.67
C ALA A 99 -17.11 -6.11 -5.72
N ASP A 100 -17.44 -7.35 -5.37
CA ASP A 100 -18.23 -8.25 -6.21
C ASP A 100 -19.02 -9.26 -5.36
N LYS A 101 -20.36 -9.27 -5.50
CA LYS A 101 -21.25 -10.12 -4.70
C LYS A 101 -20.91 -11.60 -4.82
N SER A 102 -20.59 -12.07 -6.03
CA SER A 102 -20.32 -13.49 -6.27
C SER A 102 -19.02 -13.94 -5.62
N LEU A 103 -18.00 -13.06 -5.62
CA LEU A 103 -16.72 -13.31 -4.96
C LEU A 103 -16.89 -13.46 -3.44
N GLY A 104 -17.56 -12.50 -2.81
CA GLY A 104 -17.80 -12.54 -1.36
C GLY A 104 -18.59 -13.79 -0.93
N GLN A 105 -19.60 -14.18 -1.71
CA GLN A 105 -20.38 -15.40 -1.45
C GLN A 105 -19.52 -16.67 -1.55
N LYS A 106 -18.73 -16.83 -2.62
CA LYS A 106 -17.86 -17.99 -2.80
C LYS A 106 -16.83 -18.13 -1.68
N LEU A 107 -16.26 -17.02 -1.21
CA LEU A 107 -15.33 -16.99 -0.08
C LEU A 107 -16.03 -17.42 1.22
N ALA A 108 -17.18 -16.84 1.53
CA ALA A 108 -17.92 -17.15 2.74
C ALA A 108 -18.35 -18.63 2.82
N SER A 109 -18.80 -19.19 1.70
CA SER A 109 -19.17 -20.61 1.61
C SER A 109 -17.97 -21.53 1.87
N ARG A 110 -16.79 -21.24 1.32
CA ARG A 110 -15.59 -22.09 1.50
C ARG A 110 -15.00 -22.02 2.90
N LEU A 111 -15.18 -20.89 3.58
CA LEU A 111 -14.73 -20.69 4.96
C LEU A 111 -15.74 -21.21 6.00
N ASN A 112 -16.83 -21.86 5.57
CA ASN A 112 -17.92 -22.34 6.43
C ASN A 112 -18.48 -21.26 7.38
N MET A 113 -18.50 -20.00 6.92
CA MET A 113 -19.00 -18.92 7.75
C MET A 113 -20.53 -18.99 7.81
N ARG A 114 -21.08 -18.96 9.03
CA ARG A 114 -22.53 -18.84 9.22
C ARG A 114 -22.97 -17.41 8.90
N PRO A 115 -24.13 -17.20 8.24
CA PRO A 115 -24.70 -15.86 8.12
C PRO A 115 -24.97 -15.31 9.53
N SER A 116 -24.19 -14.32 9.95
CA SER A 116 -24.51 -13.51 11.13
C SER A 116 -25.32 -12.32 10.61
N ILE A 117 -26.65 -12.47 10.63
CA ILE A 117 -27.58 -11.35 10.46
C ILE A 117 -27.57 -10.54 11.76
#